data_AF-A0A534L4P3-F1
#
_entry.id   AF-A0A534L4P3-F1
#
_cell.length_a   1.000
_cell.length_b   1.000
_cell.length_c   1.000
_cell.angle_alpha   90.00
_cell.angle_beta   90.00
_cell.angle_gamma   90.00
#
_symmetry.space_group_name_H-M   'P 1'
#
loop_
_entity.id
_entity.type
_entity.pdbx_description
1 polymer ?
#
loop_
_entity_poly.entity_id
_entity_poly.type
_entity_poly.pdbx_seq_one_letter_code
_entity_poly.pdbx_strand_id
1 'polypeptide(L)' 'EMRREEFRQDMNKHLGMVDAILDGRDWILGQPSLADLGIYGSISPLLSVGESVPREFPRLGAWVSRVRALGRPGT' A
#
# COMPACT_ATOMS: atom_id res chain seq x y z
N GLU A 1 -20.24 -13.40 -8.28
CA GLU A 1 -19.42 -12.47 -9.06
C GLU A 1 -19.50 -11.04 -8.54
N MET A 2 -20.70 -10.46 -8.39
CA MET A 2 -20.96 -9.11 -7.86
C MET A 2 -20.23 -8.77 -6.54
N ARG A 3 -20.29 -9.66 -5.53
CA ARG A 3 -19.64 -9.47 -4.22
C ARG A 3 -18.12 -9.33 -4.29
N ARG A 4 -17.47 -9.93 -5.29
CA ARG A 4 -16.00 -9.84 -5.46
C ARG A 4 -15.62 -8.48 -6.05
N GLU A 5 -16.42 -7.98 -6.98
CA GLU A 5 -16.19 -6.69 -7.62
C GLU A 5 -16.45 -5.53 -6.66
N GLU A 6 -17.53 -5.56 -5.88
CA GLU A 6 -17.80 -4.57 -4.83
C GLU A 6 -16.68 -4.55 -3.79
N PHE A 7 -16.24 -5.74 -3.35
CA PHE A 7 -15.09 -5.86 -2.46
C PHE A 7 -13.84 -5.22 -3.07
N ARG A 8 -13.53 -5.51 -4.34
CA ARG A 8 -12.38 -4.92 -5.05
C ARG A 8 -12.46 -3.39 -5.10
N GLN A 9 -13.64 -2.83 -5.36
CA GLN A 9 -13.85 -1.38 -5.38
C GLN A 9 -13.63 -0.74 -4.01
N ASP A 10 -14.15 -1.35 -2.95
CA ASP A 10 -13.93 -0.91 -1.57
C ASP A 10 -12.44 -0.97 -1.18
N MET A 11 -11.73 -2.02 -1.62
CA MET A 11 -10.27 -2.10 -1.42
C MET A 11 -9.53 -0.99 -2.17
N ASN A 12 -9.85 -0.78 -3.45
CA ASN A 12 -9.22 0.26 -4.26
C ASN A 12 -9.42 1.66 -3.67
N LYS A 13 -10.53 1.91 -2.97
CA LYS A 13 -10.75 3.17 -2.25
C LYS A 13 -9.69 3.40 -1.16
N HIS A 14 -9.41 2.39 -0.33
CA HIS A 14 -8.40 2.50 0.72
C HIS A 14 -6.98 2.59 0.14
N LEU A 15 -6.68 1.82 -0.90
CA LEU A 15 -5.40 1.88 -1.60
C LEU A 15 -5.17 3.25 -2.24
N GLY A 16 -6.19 3.80 -2.90
CA GLY A 16 -6.15 5.14 -3.49
C GLY A 16 -5.97 6.26 -2.47
N MET A 17 -6.53 6.13 -1.27
CA MET A 17 -6.27 7.09 -0.17
C MET A 17 -4.79 7.11 0.22
N VAL A 18 -4.14 5.95 0.31
CA VAL A 18 -2.71 5.86 0.64
C VAL A 18 -1.86 6.41 -0.52
N ASP A 19 -2.19 6.09 -1.78
CA ASP A 19 -1.50 6.66 -2.94
C ASP A 19 -1.57 8.20 -2.94
N ALA A 20 -2.73 8.78 -2.60
CA ALA A 20 -2.90 10.22 -2.50
C ALA A 20 -2.12 10.86 -1.34
N ILE A 21 -2.03 10.18 -0.18
CA ILE A 21 -1.19 10.65 0.94
C ILE A 21 0.28 10.77 0.54
N LEU A 22 0.72 9.89 -0.36
CA LEU A 22 2.09 9.84 -0.89
C LEU A 22 2.34 10.85 -2.03
N ASP A 23 1.39 11.74 -2.33
CA ASP A 23 1.61 12.72 -3.38
C ASP A 23 2.77 13.68 -3.02
N GLY A 24 3.79 13.69 -3.87
CA GLY A 24 5.04 14.42 -3.64
C GLY A 24 5.91 13.89 -2.50
N ARG A 25 5.66 12.67 -1.97
CA ARG A 25 6.39 12.11 -0.82
C ARG A 25 6.71 10.62 -1.00
N ASP A 26 7.86 10.20 -0.49
CA ASP A 26 8.25 8.79 -0.50
C ASP A 26 7.76 8.00 0.72
N TRP A 27 7.37 8.70 1.79
CA TRP A 27 6.95 8.15 3.08
C TRP A 27 5.75 8.91 3.63
N ILE A 28 4.94 8.27 4.47
CA ILE A 28 3.68 8.82 4.99
C ILE A 28 3.89 10.19 5.68
N LEU A 29 4.95 10.32 6.48
CA LEU A 29 5.31 11.56 7.18
C LEU A 29 6.50 12.30 6.53
N GLY A 30 6.79 12.00 5.26
CA GLY A 30 7.92 12.58 4.50
C GLY A 30 9.28 11.94 4.80
N GLN A 31 9.39 11.14 5.86
CA GLN A 31 10.57 10.36 6.23
C GLN A 31 10.13 8.98 6.76
N PRO A 32 11.01 7.95 6.73
CA PRO A 32 10.68 6.62 7.22
C PRO A 32 10.27 6.67 8.70
N SER A 33 9.13 6.06 9.05
CA SER A 33 8.59 6.12 10.41
C SER A 33 7.73 4.91 10.76
N LEU A 34 7.34 4.80 12.04
CA LEU A 34 6.37 3.79 12.48
C LEU A 34 5.00 3.95 11.80
N ALA A 35 4.66 5.14 11.28
CA ALA A 35 3.43 5.35 10.55
C ALA A 35 3.38 4.50 9.27
N ASP A 36 4.52 4.30 8.60
CA ASP A 36 4.61 3.48 7.41
C ASP A 36 4.32 2.01 7.71
N LEU A 37 4.86 1.49 8.82
CA LEU A 37 4.60 0.11 9.26
C LEU A 37 3.14 -0.07 9.70
N GLY A 38 2.57 0.92 10.40
CA GLY A 38 1.18 0.89 10.84
C GLY A 38 0.19 0.87 9.67
N ILE A 39 0.39 1.74 8.68
CA ILE A 39 -0.44 1.76 7.46
C ILE A 39 -0.18 0.52 6.60
N TYR A 40 1.06 0.07 6.47
CA TYR A 40 1.37 -1.12 5.69
C TYR A 40 0.69 -2.36 6.28
N GLY A 41 0.70 -2.53 7.60
CA GLY A 41 0.01 -3.62 8.28
C GLY A 41 -1.51 -3.57 8.12
N SER A 42 -2.12 -2.37 8.07
CA SER A 42 -3.57 -2.24 7.91
C SER A 42 -4.04 -2.58 6.49
N ILE A 43 -3.21 -2.30 5.47
CA ILE A 43 -3.53 -2.62 4.07
C ILE A 43 -2.98 -3.97 3.60
N SER A 44 -2.10 -4.63 4.37
CA SER A 44 -1.49 -5.89 3.95
C SER A 44 -2.50 -6.99 3.66
N PRO A 45 -3.63 -7.14 4.40
CA PRO A 45 -4.68 -8.09 4.02
C PRO A 45 -5.24 -7.81 2.63
N LEU A 46 -5.36 -6.54 2.25
CA LEU A 46 -5.86 -6.11 0.94
C LEU A 46 -4.86 -6.45 -0.18
N LEU A 47 -3.56 -6.51 0.16
CA LEU A 47 -2.47 -6.90 -0.75
C LEU A 47 -2.16 -8.40 -0.75
N SER A 48 -2.76 -9.21 0.14
CA SER A 48 -2.37 -10.61 0.35
C SER A 48 -3.42 -11.64 -0.07
N VAL A 49 -4.57 -11.21 -0.60
CA VAL A 49 -5.52 -12.11 -1.32
C VAL A 49 -5.00 -12.51 -2.72
N GLY A 50 -3.67 -12.52 -2.91
CA GLY A 50 -3.02 -12.87 -4.18
C GLY A 50 -2.97 -11.74 -5.21
N GLU A 51 -3.46 -10.55 -4.86
CA GLU A 51 -3.48 -9.41 -5.77
C GLU A 51 -2.27 -8.49 -5.55
N SER A 52 -1.54 -8.23 -6.64
CA SER A 52 -0.52 -7.18 -6.69
C SER A 52 -1.15 -5.80 -6.56
N VAL A 53 -0.38 -4.82 -6.06
CA VAL A 53 -0.81 -3.41 -6.04
C VAL A 53 -1.33 -3.03 -7.45
N PRO A 54 -2.56 -2.51 -7.57
CA PRO A 54 -3.11 -2.08 -8.86
C PRO A 54 -2.20 -1.06 -9.54
N ARG A 55 -2.05 -1.18 -10.87
CA ARG A 55 -1.15 -0.30 -11.67
C ARG A 55 -1.56 1.17 -11.63
N GLU A 56 -2.83 1.45 -11.32
CA GLU A 56 -3.37 2.80 -11.14
C GLU A 56 -2.84 3.52 -9.88
N PHE A 57 -2.17 2.82 -8.96
CA PHE A 57 -1.58 3.38 -7.73
C PHE A 57 -0.05 3.27 -7.72
N PRO A 58 0.66 4.02 -8.58
CA PRO A 58 2.10 3.89 -8.75
C PRO A 58 2.90 4.32 -7.51
N ARG A 59 2.42 5.31 -6.74
CA ARG A 59 3.11 5.81 -5.54
C ARG A 59 2.99 4.79 -4.42
N LEU A 60 1.80 4.21 -4.26
CA LEU A 60 1.55 3.09 -3.35
C LEU A 60 2.47 1.91 -3.69
N GLY A 61 2.59 1.55 -4.97
CA GLY A 61 3.46 0.45 -5.41
C GLY A 61 4.94 0.69 -5.06
N ALA A 62 5.42 1.90 -5.27
CA ALA A 62 6.78 2.30 -4.90
C ALA A 62 6.97 2.26 -3.38
N TRP A 63 6.03 2.80 -2.60
CA TRP A 63 6.08 2.80 -1.15
C TRP A 63 6.02 1.39 -0.54
N VAL A 64 5.14 0.50 -1.03
CA VAL A 64 5.08 -0.92 -0.62
C VAL A 64 6.43 -1.60 -0.83
N SER A 65 7.09 -1.34 -1.96
CA SER A 65 8.41 -1.89 -2.27
C SER A 65 9.47 -1.41 -1.28
N ARG A 66 9.45 -0.12 -0.92
CA ARG A 66 10.35 0.45 0.09
C ARG A 66 10.13 -0.13 1.48
N VAL A 67 8.88 -0.22 1.94
CA VAL A 67 8.54 -0.80 3.26
C VAL A 67 8.98 -2.26 3.35
N ARG A 68 8.75 -3.06 2.31
CA ARG A 68 9.21 -4.46 2.26
C ARG A 68 10.73 -4.59 2.32
N ALA A 69 11.47 -3.64 1.75
CA ALA A 69 12.93 -3.63 1.81
C ALA A 69 13.47 -3.35 3.22
N LEU A 70 12.76 -2.58 4.05
CA LEU A 70 13.15 -2.34 5.46
C LEU A 70 13.14 -3.62 6.30
N GLY A 71 12.22 -4.56 6.01
CA GLY A 71 12.06 -5.80 6.76
C GLY A 71 12.99 -6.94 6.32
N ARG A 72 13.79 -6.76 5.27
CA ARG A 72 14.76 -7.76 4.84
C ARG A 72 16.11 -7.47 5.52
N PRO A 73 16.59 -8.32 6.44
CA PRO A 73 17.98 -8.21 6.89
C PRO A 73 18.88 -8.36 5.66
N GLY A 74 19.92 -7.52 5.58
CA GLY A 74 20.86 -7.53 4.47
C GLY A 74 21.42 -8.93 4.25
N THR A 75 21.25 -9.45 3.03
CA THR A 75 21.95 -10.65 2.54
C THR A 75 23.44 -10.40 2.47
#